data_AF-A0A6B0Y9Q1-F1
#
_entry.id   AF-A0A6B0Y9Q1-F1
#
_cell.length_a   1.000
_cell.length_b   1.000
_cell.length_c   1.000
_cell.angle_alpha   90.00
_cell.angle_beta   90.00
_cell.angle_gamma   90.00
#
_symmetry.space_group_name_H-M   'P 1'
#
loop_
_entity.id
_entity.type
_entity.pdbx_description
1 polymer ?
#
loop_
_entity_poly.entity_id
_entity_poly.type
_entity_poly.pdbx_seq_one_letter_code
_entity_poly.pdbx_strand_id
1 'polypeptide(L)'
;MIRTQIQLTASQARALKERARLEERSVAELVRVSVTEYLARHPAQDRDDLVRRARELVGRYHSKSPDLAENHDRYLADAYDHELVR
;
A
#
# COMPACT_ATOMS: atom_id res chain seq x y z
N MET A 1 21.40 -1.84 -15.13
CA MET A 1 21.24 -2.69 -13.93
C MET A 1 22.37 -2.37 -12.98
N ILE A 2 22.09 -2.26 -11.68
CA ILE A 2 23.13 -2.15 -10.65
C ILE A 2 23.44 -3.57 -10.16
N ARG A 3 24.73 -3.91 -9.97
CA ARG A 3 25.11 -5.22 -9.42
C ARG A 3 24.90 -5.21 -7.92
N THR A 4 23.99 -6.05 -7.45
CA THR A 4 23.69 -6.21 -6.01
C THR A 4 23.99 -7.64 -5.60
N GLN A 5 24.77 -7.82 -4.54
CA GLN A 5 24.97 -9.12 -3.91
C GLN A 5 23.92 -9.31 -2.82
N ILE A 6 23.13 -10.37 -2.94
CA ILE A 6 22.12 -10.78 -1.95
C ILE A 6 22.38 -12.22 -1.55
N GLN A 7 22.06 -12.56 -0.30
CA GLN A 7 22.13 -13.94 0.17
C GLN A 7 20.74 -14.58 0.05
N LEU A 8 20.71 -15.82 -0.42
CA LEU A 8 19.52 -16.64 -0.49
C LEU A 8 19.79 -17.92 0.30
N THR A 9 18.76 -18.46 0.93
CA THR A 9 18.84 -19.81 1.49
C THR A 9 19.07 -20.84 0.37
N ALA A 10 19.66 -21.98 0.72
CA ALA A 10 19.90 -23.04 -0.25
C ALA A 10 18.62 -23.53 -0.94
N SER A 11 17.50 -23.60 -0.19
CA SER A 11 16.19 -23.97 -0.72
C SER A 11 15.64 -22.94 -1.71
N GLN A 12 15.74 -21.64 -1.40
CA GLN A 12 15.33 -20.57 -2.32
C GLN A 12 16.16 -20.58 -3.61
N ALA A 13 17.48 -20.75 -3.49
CA ALA A 13 18.36 -20.81 -4.65
C ALA A 13 18.04 -22.02 -5.56
N ARG A 14 17.70 -23.17 -4.97
CA ARG A 14 17.28 -24.37 -5.71
C ARG A 14 15.95 -24.13 -6.43
N ALA A 15 14.94 -23.64 -5.72
CA ALA A 15 13.62 -23.38 -6.29
C ALA A 15 13.68 -22.37 -7.45
N LEU A 16 14.47 -21.29 -7.32
CA LEU A 16 14.67 -20.32 -8.39
C LEU A 16 15.33 -20.93 -9.63
N LYS A 17 16.33 -21.81 -9.47
CA LYS A 17 16.97 -22.49 -10.59
C LYS A 17 16.02 -23.44 -11.32
N GLU A 18 15.26 -24.23 -10.56
CA GLU A 18 14.26 -25.15 -11.12
C GLU A 18 13.19 -24.36 -11.90
N ARG A 19 12.69 -23.27 -11.32
CA ARG A 19 11.68 -22.42 -11.96
C ARG A 19 12.22 -21.71 -13.21
N ALA A 20 13.42 -21.17 -13.15
CA ALA A 20 14.09 -20.53 -14.28
C ALA A 20 14.25 -21.51 -15.46
N ARG A 21 14.59 -22.78 -15.17
CA ARG A 21 14.67 -23.84 -16.19
C ARG A 21 13.31 -24.15 -16.82
N LEU A 22 12.26 -24.25 -16.00
CA LEU A 22 10.90 -24.53 -16.48
C LEU A 22 10.34 -23.40 -17.36
N GLU A 23 10.69 -22.15 -17.04
CA GLU A 23 10.24 -20.96 -17.78
C GLU A 23 11.16 -20.58 -18.94
N GLU A 24 12.27 -21.31 -19.18
CA GLU A 24 13.30 -20.97 -20.17
C GLU A 24 13.88 -19.56 -20.00
N ARG A 25 14.01 -19.11 -18.75
CA ARG A 25 14.48 -17.77 -18.38
C ARG A 25 15.73 -17.84 -17.54
N SER A 26 16.47 -16.74 -17.48
CA SER A 26 17.60 -16.65 -16.55
C SER A 26 17.12 -16.46 -15.11
N VAL A 27 17.84 -17.00 -14.13
CA VAL A 27 17.57 -16.75 -12.70
C VAL A 27 17.58 -15.25 -12.40
N ALA A 28 18.49 -14.51 -13.02
CA ALA A 28 18.58 -13.05 -12.86
C ALA A 28 17.31 -12.34 -13.36
N GLU A 29 16.69 -12.82 -14.43
CA GLU A 29 15.45 -12.26 -14.94
C GLU A 29 14.26 -12.57 -14.03
N LEU A 30 14.17 -13.80 -13.54
CA LEU A 30 13.13 -14.20 -12.61
C LEU A 30 13.20 -13.35 -11.32
N VAL A 31 14.39 -13.19 -10.74
CA VAL A 31 14.61 -12.33 -9.56
C VAL A 31 14.17 -10.90 -9.82
N ARG A 32 14.50 -10.33 -11.00
CA ARG A 32 14.10 -8.96 -11.33
C ARG A 32 12.59 -8.81 -11.44
N VAL A 33 11.91 -9.72 -12.15
CA VAL A 33 10.45 -9.66 -12.27
C VAL A 33 9.80 -9.81 -10.90
N SER A 34 10.26 -10.76 -10.09
CA SER A 34 9.74 -10.94 -8.74
C SER A 34 9.95 -9.69 -7.86
N VAL A 35 11.10 -9.02 -7.94
CA VAL A 35 11.35 -7.76 -7.22
C VAL A 35 10.44 -6.65 -7.72
N THR A 36 10.29 -6.49 -9.04
CA THR A 36 9.37 -5.50 -9.64
C THR A 36 7.94 -5.73 -9.16
N GLU A 37 7.44 -6.96 -9.22
CA GLU A 37 6.08 -7.31 -8.77
C GLU A 37 5.89 -7.15 -7.25
N TYR A 38 6.94 -7.43 -6.47
CA TYR A 38 6.90 -7.22 -5.02
C TYR A 38 6.77 -5.74 -4.68
N LEU A 39 7.58 -4.88 -5.30
CA LEU A 39 7.54 -3.42 -5.09
C LEU A 39 6.27 -2.79 -5.63
N ALA A 40 5.71 -3.30 -6.73
CA ALA A 40 4.43 -2.82 -7.26
C ALA A 40 3.25 -3.17 -6.32
N ARG A 41 3.31 -4.32 -5.64
CA ARG A 41 2.29 -4.73 -4.66
C ARG A 41 2.44 -4.05 -3.30
N HIS A 42 3.67 -3.66 -2.96
CA HIS A 42 3.99 -2.94 -1.74
C HIS A 42 4.61 -1.61 -2.14
N PRO A 43 3.84 -0.71 -2.79
CA PRO A 43 4.34 0.62 -3.04
C PRO A 43 4.77 1.16 -1.69
N ALA A 44 6.02 1.61 -1.59
CA ALA A 44 6.41 2.45 -0.48
C ALA A 44 5.31 3.51 -0.39
N GLN A 45 4.72 3.72 0.79
CA GLN A 45 3.74 4.78 0.97
C GLN A 45 4.48 6.09 0.71
N ASP A 46 4.53 6.48 -0.56
CA ASP A 46 5.12 7.72 -0.96
C ASP A 46 4.24 8.78 -0.32
N ARG A 47 4.87 9.59 0.54
CA ARG A 47 4.18 10.66 1.25
C ARG A 47 3.45 11.55 0.24
N ASP A 48 3.99 11.69 -0.96
CA ASP A 48 3.39 12.46 -2.04
C ASP A 48 2.14 11.79 -2.62
N ASP A 49 2.11 10.45 -2.70
CA ASP A 49 0.92 9.70 -3.11
C ASP A 49 -0.18 9.74 -2.05
N LEU A 50 0.17 9.66 -0.77
CA LEU A 50 -0.77 9.84 0.34
C LEU A 50 -1.37 11.25 0.33
N VAL A 51 -0.54 12.28 0.14
CA VAL A 51 -0.99 13.67 0.05
C VAL A 51 -1.86 13.88 -1.20
N ARG A 52 -1.50 13.31 -2.35
CA ARG A 52 -2.31 13.38 -3.57
C ARG A 52 -3.70 12.78 -3.35
N ARG A 53 -3.78 11.57 -2.79
CA ARG A 53 -5.06 10.91 -2.51
C ARG A 53 -5.90 11.69 -1.49
N ALA A 54 -5.28 12.27 -0.46
CA ALA A 54 -6.00 13.12 0.50
C ALA A 54 -6.58 14.37 -0.18
N ARG A 55 -5.81 15.00 -1.09
CA ARG A 55 -6.26 16.17 -1.85
C ARG A 55 -7.45 15.88 -2.77
N GLU A 56 -7.50 14.70 -3.40
CA GLU A 56 -8.63 14.29 -4.25
C GLU A 56 -9.96 14.18 -3.50
N LEU A 57 -9.93 14.04 -2.16
CA LEU A 57 -11.12 13.98 -1.33
C LEU A 57 -11.60 15.35 -0.85
N VAL A 58 -10.74 16.38 -0.91
CA VAL A 58 -11.09 17.74 -0.48
C VAL A 58 -12.20 18.30 -1.35
N GLY A 59 -13.29 18.75 -0.73
CA GLY A 59 -14.46 19.32 -1.42
C GLY A 59 -15.39 18.30 -2.10
N ARG A 60 -15.05 17.00 -2.08
CA ARG A 60 -15.89 15.94 -2.67
C ARG A 60 -17.18 15.70 -1.87
N TYR A 61 -17.15 15.98 -0.57
CA TYR A 61 -18.26 15.74 0.35
C TYR A 61 -18.65 17.05 1.04
N HIS A 62 -19.96 17.28 1.15
CA HIS A 62 -20.52 18.40 1.90
C HIS A 62 -21.10 17.90 3.22
N SER A 63 -20.62 18.44 4.34
CA SER A 63 -21.35 18.35 5.60
C SER A 63 -22.48 19.37 5.62
N LYS A 64 -23.60 19.02 6.25
CA LYS A 64 -24.68 19.98 6.55
C LYS A 64 -24.31 20.91 7.71
N SER A 65 -23.20 20.62 8.38
CA SER A 65 -22.66 21.40 9.50
C SER A 65 -21.43 22.16 9.02
N PRO A 66 -21.46 23.51 9.00
CA PRO A 66 -20.37 24.34 8.47
C PRO A 66 -19.12 24.34 9.36
N ASP A 67 -19.25 23.99 10.64
CA ASP A 67 -18.22 23.95 11.68
C ASP A 67 -17.79 22.50 12.02
N LEU A 68 -18.14 21.52 11.18
CA LEU A 68 -17.89 20.11 11.47
C LEU A 68 -16.41 19.79 11.70
N ALA A 69 -15.51 20.44 10.95
CA ALA A 69 -14.07 20.21 11.10
C ALA A 69 -13.55 20.67 12.48
N GLU A 70 -14.08 21.77 13.00
CA GLU A 70 -13.68 22.36 14.28
C GLU A 70 -14.31 21.62 15.47
N ASN A 71 -15.57 21.21 15.33
CA ASN A 71 -16.37 20.63 16.41
C ASN A 71 -16.62 19.13 16.24
N HIS A 72 -15.74 18.42 15.53
CA HIS A 72 -15.94 17.00 15.19
C HIS A 72 -16.18 16.11 16.41
N ASP A 73 -15.46 16.32 17.51
CA ASP A 73 -15.63 15.56 18.76
C ASP A 73 -17.01 15.78 19.39
N ARG A 74 -17.52 17.02 19.37
CA ARG A 74 -18.87 17.34 19.84
C ARG A 74 -19.93 16.60 19.03
N TYR A 75 -19.82 16.66 17.70
CA TYR A 75 -20.74 15.96 16.80
C TYR A 75 -20.66 14.44 16.96
N LEU A 76 -19.47 13.90 17.25
CA LEU A 76 -19.28 12.48 17.52
C LEU A 76 -19.96 12.06 18.82
N ALA A 77 -19.77 12.83 19.90
CA ALA A 77 -20.42 12.60 21.19
C ALA A 77 -21.95 12.68 21.07
N ASP A 78 -22.47 13.74 20.44
CA ASP A 78 -23.91 13.91 20.20
C ASP A 78 -24.50 12.70 19.44
N ALA A 79 -23.79 12.17 18.43
CA ALA A 79 -24.26 11.02 17.66
C ALA A 79 -24.34 9.74 18.50
N TYR A 80 -23.34 9.46 19.33
CA TYR A 80 -23.33 8.27 20.20
C TYR A 80 -24.30 8.39 21.38
N ASP A 81 -24.46 9.58 21.95
CA ASP A 81 -25.46 9.83 23.00
C ASP A 81 -26.89 9.68 22.44
N HIS A 82 -27.13 10.07 21.19
CA HIS A 82 -28.43 9.88 20.52
C HIS A 82 -28.70 8.41 20.11
N GLU A 83 -27.67 7.60 19.86
CA GLU A 83 -27.83 6.16 19.58
C GLU A 83 -28.15 5.32 20.82
N LEU A 84 -27.83 5.81 22.02
CA LEU A 84 -28.12 5.14 23.30
C LEU A 84 -29.54 5.38 23.84
N VAL A 85 -30.36 6.20 23.15
CA VAL A 85 -31.73 6.58 23.56
C VAL A 85 -32.80 6.01 22.60
N ARG A 86 -32.44 5.07 21.73
CA ARG A 86 -33.39 4.26 20.92
C ARG A 86 -33.39 2.80 21.36
#